data_AF-A0A939XZ58-F1
#
_entry.id   AF-A0A939XZ58-F1
#
_cell.length_a   1.000
_cell.length_b   1.000
_cell.length_c   1.000
_cell.angle_alpha   90.00
_cell.angle_beta   90.00
_cell.angle_gamma   90.00
#
_symmetry.space_group_name_H-M   'P 1'
#
loop_
_entity.id
_entity.type
_entity.pdbx_description
1 polymer ?
#
loop_
_entity_poly.entity_id
_entity_poly.type
_entity_poly.pdbx_seq_one_letter_code
_entity_poly.pdbx_strand_id
1 'polypeptide(L)'
;MKKFFTLLFVLCLTMASSTAWAESVSESQARSIAEGFMSKHAMPSSSLKMATRAPRMSTPSSDKAAYYVFNNERGGYVIVAGDDRAPAVLGYSDKDCFDPQNVPEALQELLEAYAGQVEALDRGAQPMTMRSTGNAIRPLVTAQWSQNAPYNTLLPILPNGSTQAVAGCVATAMAQVLYYWKQPAQVTTTIPAYTSTNYSIYMPELEPVDFNWDAMQDTYLNNDTESEAALAAARLTLYCAQSVQMNFLYGSSGAKASDIPTALSTYFGFKASSHCEYRENYTTQGWADYIYNELAEG
;
A
#
# COMPACT_ATOMS: atom_id res chain seq x y z
N MET A 1 21.74 -47.65 60.97
CA MET A 1 22.50 -46.78 60.04
C MET A 1 21.71 -46.73 58.74
N LYS A 2 20.86 -45.72 58.58
CA LYS A 2 21.11 -44.49 57.77
C LYS A 2 21.08 -44.84 56.28
N LYS A 3 19.92 -44.79 55.62
CA LYS A 3 19.28 -43.57 55.06
C LYS A 3 20.28 -42.77 54.23
N PHE A 4 20.59 -43.19 53.00
CA PHE A 4 21.36 -42.36 52.06
C PHE A 4 21.10 -42.60 50.56
N PHE A 5 20.05 -43.33 50.16
CA PHE A 5 19.87 -43.67 48.74
C PHE A 5 18.55 -43.21 48.10
N THR A 6 17.82 -42.32 48.75
CA THR A 6 16.49 -41.89 48.27
C THR A 6 16.42 -40.37 48.14
N LEU A 7 17.45 -39.73 47.59
CA LEU A 7 17.42 -38.30 47.32
C LEU A 7 18.17 -37.90 46.03
N LEU A 8 18.15 -38.74 45.00
CA LEU A 8 18.78 -38.42 43.70
C LEU A 8 17.96 -38.85 42.49
N PHE A 9 16.62 -38.87 42.60
CA PHE A 9 15.74 -39.22 41.47
C PHE A 9 14.55 -38.27 41.26
N VAL A 10 14.53 -37.10 41.92
CA VAL A 10 13.40 -36.15 41.83
C VAL A 10 13.79 -34.79 41.24
N LEU A 11 15.08 -34.55 40.92
CA LEU A 11 15.56 -33.25 40.44
C LEU A 11 15.84 -33.20 38.92
N CYS A 12 15.02 -33.87 38.10
CA CYS A 12 15.22 -33.89 36.64
C CYS A 12 13.90 -33.86 35.83
N LEU A 13 12.84 -33.22 36.36
CA LEU A 13 11.53 -33.23 35.70
C LEU A 13 10.75 -31.91 35.80
N THR A 14 11.44 -30.77 35.95
CA THR A 14 10.80 -29.44 35.88
C THR A 14 11.49 -28.49 34.90
N MET A 15 12.11 -29.01 33.84
CA MET A 15 12.06 -28.28 32.57
C MET A 15 10.74 -28.64 31.92
N ALA A 16 9.66 -28.12 32.51
CA ALA A 16 8.45 -27.90 31.74
C ALA A 16 8.89 -26.95 30.63
N SER A 17 9.18 -27.51 29.46
CA SER A 17 9.22 -26.78 28.21
C SER A 17 7.88 -26.06 28.14
N SER A 18 7.88 -24.79 28.54
CA SER A 18 6.81 -23.86 28.27
C SER A 18 6.73 -23.80 26.76
N THR A 19 5.90 -24.67 26.20
CA THR A 19 5.34 -24.45 24.88
C THR A 19 4.59 -23.13 25.04
N ALA A 20 5.24 -22.02 24.70
CA ALA A 20 4.55 -20.76 24.49
C ALA A 20 3.58 -21.06 23.35
N TRP A 21 2.34 -21.36 23.70
CA TRP A 21 1.28 -21.43 22.73
C TRP A 21 1.17 -20.01 22.19
N ALA A 22 1.37 -19.86 20.88
CA ALA A 22 1.09 -18.61 20.18
C ALA A 22 -0.28 -18.10 20.60
N GLU A 23 -0.32 -16.94 21.24
CA GLU A 23 -1.52 -16.39 21.85
C GLU A 23 -2.09 -15.27 20.97
N SER A 24 -3.41 -15.23 20.85
CA SER A 24 -4.07 -14.08 20.25
C SER A 24 -3.70 -12.82 21.04
N VAL A 25 -3.26 -11.77 20.33
CA VAL A 25 -2.91 -10.51 20.95
C VAL A 25 -4.21 -9.80 21.37
N SER A 26 -4.39 -9.57 22.67
CA SER A 26 -5.52 -8.83 23.21
C SER A 26 -5.43 -7.33 22.87
N GLU A 27 -6.55 -6.60 22.96
CA GLU A 27 -6.56 -5.15 22.72
C GLU A 27 -5.58 -4.38 23.63
N SER A 28 -5.44 -4.79 24.90
CA SER A 28 -4.53 -4.13 25.84
C SER A 28 -3.05 -4.39 25.50
N GLN A 29 -2.71 -5.62 25.09
CA GLN A 29 -1.38 -5.94 24.56
C GLN A 29 -1.11 -5.17 23.28
N ALA A 30 -2.07 -5.12 22.35
CA ALA A 30 -1.95 -4.40 21.09
C ALA A 30 -1.73 -2.90 21.30
N ARG A 31 -2.47 -2.29 22.25
CA ARG A 31 -2.27 -0.89 22.66
C ARG A 31 -0.86 -0.66 23.21
N SER A 32 -0.38 -1.54 24.08
CA SER A 32 0.98 -1.42 24.64
C SER A 32 2.07 -1.54 23.55
N ILE A 33 1.88 -2.44 22.58
CA ILE A 33 2.75 -2.56 21.40
C ILE A 33 2.75 -1.25 20.60
N ALA A 34 1.58 -0.66 20.33
CA ALA A 34 1.46 0.60 19.61
C ALA A 34 2.17 1.74 20.36
N GLU A 35 1.93 1.90 21.67
CA GLU A 35 2.56 2.93 22.51
C GLU A 35 4.09 2.79 22.50
N GLY A 36 4.60 1.56 22.67
CA GLY A 36 6.02 1.25 22.62
C GLY A 36 6.64 1.54 21.25
N PHE A 37 5.95 1.17 20.17
CA PHE A 37 6.40 1.46 18.81
C PHE A 37 6.48 2.95 18.55
N MET A 38 5.42 3.71 18.85
CA MET A 38 5.38 5.16 18.64
C MET A 38 6.46 5.86 19.47
N SER A 39 6.64 5.47 20.73
CA SER A 39 7.68 6.03 21.60
C SER A 39 9.08 5.80 21.04
N LYS A 40 9.36 4.58 20.54
CA LYS A 40 10.66 4.23 19.94
C LYS A 40 10.97 5.04 18.68
N HIS A 41 9.95 5.44 17.93
CA HIS A 41 10.09 6.20 16.67
C HIS A 41 9.86 7.71 16.85
N ALA A 42 9.94 8.21 18.10
CA ALA A 42 9.74 9.62 18.44
C ALA A 42 8.38 10.21 17.98
N MET A 43 7.37 9.35 17.85
CA MET A 43 5.99 9.74 17.57
C MET A 43 5.22 9.97 18.89
N PRO A 44 4.15 10.77 18.89
CA PRO A 44 3.28 10.91 20.05
C PRO A 44 2.74 9.53 20.48
N SER A 45 3.07 9.09 21.69
CA SER A 45 2.70 7.75 22.19
C SER A 45 1.67 7.77 23.32
N SER A 46 1.38 8.92 23.92
CA SER A 46 0.38 9.05 24.98
C SER A 46 -1.04 9.12 24.42
N SER A 47 -2.01 8.52 25.12
CA SER A 47 -3.45 8.66 24.84
C SER A 47 -3.92 8.05 23.52
N LEU A 48 -3.39 6.87 23.17
CA LEU A 48 -3.83 6.17 21.97
C LEU A 48 -5.30 5.75 22.06
N LYS A 49 -6.07 6.06 21.01
CA LYS A 49 -7.47 5.67 20.86
C LYS A 49 -7.60 4.64 19.75
N MET A 50 -8.34 3.56 20.02
CA MET A 50 -8.63 2.57 19.00
C MET A 50 -9.55 3.20 17.95
N ALA A 51 -9.09 3.27 16.71
CA ALA A 51 -9.85 3.76 15.57
C ALA A 51 -10.77 2.67 15.02
N THR A 52 -10.23 1.46 14.85
CA THR A 52 -10.97 0.28 14.39
C THR A 52 -10.22 -1.00 14.75
N ARG A 53 -10.89 -2.14 14.57
CA ARG A 53 -10.29 -3.48 14.60
C ARG A 53 -10.96 -4.36 13.56
N ALA A 54 -10.21 -5.24 12.92
CA ALA A 54 -10.80 -6.27 12.06
C ALA A 54 -11.15 -7.52 12.89
N PRO A 55 -12.39 -8.01 12.85
CA PRO A 55 -12.75 -9.25 13.54
C PRO A 55 -12.00 -10.44 12.93
N ARG A 56 -11.75 -11.46 13.76
CA ARG A 56 -11.16 -12.73 13.31
C ARG A 56 -12.28 -13.69 12.90
N MET A 57 -12.41 -14.01 11.61
CA MET A 57 -13.56 -14.77 11.10
C MET A 57 -13.61 -16.23 11.57
N SER A 58 -12.46 -16.86 11.80
CA SER A 58 -12.32 -18.24 12.29
C SER A 58 -12.81 -18.42 13.73
N THR A 59 -12.76 -17.36 14.54
CA THR A 59 -13.24 -17.33 15.92
C THR A 59 -13.90 -15.98 16.20
N PRO A 60 -15.18 -15.81 15.84
CA PRO A 60 -15.92 -14.57 16.08
C PRO A 60 -16.29 -14.43 17.57
N SER A 61 -15.28 -14.36 18.43
CA SER A 61 -15.38 -13.87 19.80
C SER A 61 -14.98 -12.40 19.83
N SER A 62 -15.65 -11.58 20.64
CA SER A 62 -15.38 -10.14 20.78
C SER A 62 -13.92 -9.78 21.07
N ASP A 63 -13.17 -10.74 21.60
CA ASP A 63 -11.85 -10.52 22.18
C ASP A 63 -10.70 -10.86 21.21
N LYS A 64 -10.99 -11.43 20.03
CA LYS A 64 -9.99 -11.79 19.02
C LYS A 64 -10.19 -10.98 17.76
N ALA A 65 -9.18 -10.18 17.42
CA ALA A 65 -9.10 -9.43 16.17
C ALA A 65 -8.00 -10.00 15.28
N ALA A 66 -8.09 -9.76 13.97
CA ALA A 66 -6.98 -9.99 13.07
C ALA A 66 -5.92 -8.87 13.17
N TYR A 67 -6.37 -7.64 13.38
CA TYR A 67 -5.52 -6.49 13.69
C TYR A 67 -6.30 -5.41 14.44
N TYR A 68 -5.57 -4.49 15.05
CA TYR A 68 -6.07 -3.30 15.74
C TYR A 68 -5.43 -2.05 15.12
N VAL A 69 -6.20 -0.96 15.00
CA VAL A 69 -5.67 0.33 14.56
C VAL A 69 -5.82 1.35 15.69
N PHE A 70 -4.71 1.97 16.08
CA PHE A 70 -4.68 2.99 17.13
C PHE A 70 -4.23 4.33 16.55
N ASN A 71 -5.06 5.36 16.71
CA ASN A 71 -4.73 6.74 16.41
C ASN A 71 -4.11 7.41 17.65
N ASN A 72 -3.22 8.37 17.41
CA ASN A 72 -2.89 9.38 18.40
C ASN A 72 -3.69 10.66 18.13
N GLU A 73 -4.23 11.29 19.17
CA GLU A 73 -4.99 12.55 19.05
C GLU A 73 -4.17 13.72 18.50
N ARG A 74 -2.84 13.64 18.58
CA ARG A 74 -1.91 14.65 18.05
C ARG A 74 -1.45 14.34 16.63
N GLY A 75 -1.99 13.31 15.99
CA GLY A 75 -1.60 12.83 14.66
C GLY A 75 -0.73 11.57 14.71
N GLY A 76 -0.87 10.76 13.68
CA GLY A 76 -0.24 9.46 13.50
C GLY A 76 -1.13 8.30 13.93
N TYR A 77 -0.85 7.12 13.36
CA TYR A 77 -1.53 5.87 13.70
C TYR A 77 -0.60 4.66 13.59
N VAL A 78 -0.94 3.58 14.29
CA VAL A 78 -0.25 2.28 14.21
C VAL A 78 -1.27 1.17 14.03
N ILE A 79 -1.00 0.26 13.10
CA ILE A 79 -1.74 -0.97 12.86
C ILE A 79 -0.96 -2.12 13.50
N VAL A 80 -1.55 -2.79 14.49
CA VAL A 80 -0.93 -3.85 15.29
C VAL A 80 -1.59 -5.18 14.97
N ALA A 81 -0.80 -6.22 14.75
CA ALA A 81 -1.32 -7.56 14.49
C ALA A 81 -2.06 -8.13 15.71
N GLY A 82 -3.14 -8.87 15.46
CA GLY A 82 -3.93 -9.56 16.48
C GLY A 82 -3.42 -10.96 16.84
N ASP A 83 -2.26 -11.36 16.33
CA ASP A 83 -1.66 -12.67 16.54
C ASP A 83 -0.13 -12.56 16.64
N ASP A 84 0.47 -13.13 17.67
CA ASP A 84 1.91 -13.01 17.98
C ASP A 84 2.82 -13.78 17.01
N ARG A 85 2.25 -14.61 16.14
CA ARG A 85 2.96 -15.26 15.02
C ARG A 85 3.19 -14.32 13.85
N ALA A 86 2.44 -13.22 13.77
CA ALA A 86 2.62 -12.19 12.73
C ALA A 86 3.60 -11.10 13.22
N PRO A 87 4.14 -10.26 12.31
CA PRO A 87 4.86 -9.06 12.71
C PRO A 87 4.00 -8.19 13.64
N ALA A 88 4.55 -7.79 14.79
CA ALA A 88 3.78 -7.06 15.80
C ALA A 88 3.14 -5.77 15.26
N VAL A 89 3.84 -5.04 14.38
CA VAL A 89 3.32 -3.85 13.70
C VAL A 89 3.24 -4.13 12.21
N LEU A 90 2.04 -3.95 11.64
CA LEU A 90 1.72 -4.20 10.23
C LEU A 90 1.85 -2.95 9.36
N GLY A 91 1.77 -1.77 9.97
CA GLY A 91 1.88 -0.48 9.30
C GLY A 91 1.72 0.67 10.27
N TYR A 92 2.19 1.86 9.89
CA TYR A 92 2.05 3.07 10.69
C TYR A 92 2.10 4.31 9.79
N SER A 93 1.63 5.43 10.32
CA SER A 93 1.87 6.77 9.78
C SER A 93 2.27 7.70 10.92
N ASP A 94 3.27 8.55 10.69
CA ASP A 94 3.67 9.62 11.60
C ASP A 94 2.85 10.91 11.42
N LYS A 95 1.99 10.93 10.41
CA LYS A 95 1.07 12.02 10.06
C LYS A 95 -0.36 11.52 9.99
N ASP A 96 -1.29 12.46 10.16
CA ASP A 96 -2.73 12.24 10.02
C ASP A 96 -3.29 11.11 10.89
N CYS A 97 -4.60 10.98 10.94
CA CYS A 97 -5.26 9.91 11.69
C CYS A 97 -5.87 8.92 10.71
N PHE A 98 -5.90 7.64 11.09
CA PHE A 98 -6.66 6.65 10.35
C PHE A 98 -8.16 6.95 10.48
N ASP A 99 -8.82 7.20 9.36
CA ASP A 99 -10.27 7.36 9.31
C ASP A 99 -10.93 6.05 8.81
N PRO A 100 -11.58 5.28 9.70
CA PRO A 100 -12.21 4.02 9.32
C PRO A 100 -13.43 4.19 8.40
N GLN A 101 -13.95 5.41 8.23
CA GLN A 101 -15.06 5.67 7.32
C GLN A 101 -14.59 6.06 5.91
N ASN A 102 -13.30 6.32 5.73
CA ASN A 102 -12.74 6.81 4.47
C ASN A 102 -11.37 6.17 4.17
N VAL A 103 -11.34 4.83 4.16
CA VAL A 103 -10.13 4.07 3.84
C VAL A 103 -9.97 3.98 2.32
N PRO A 104 -8.83 4.38 1.74
CA PRO A 104 -8.57 4.19 0.31
C PRO A 104 -8.64 2.72 -0.09
N GLU A 105 -9.22 2.41 -1.25
CA GLU A 105 -9.45 1.04 -1.76
C GLU A 105 -8.18 0.16 -1.70
N ALA A 106 -7.03 0.67 -2.17
CA ALA A 106 -5.77 -0.08 -2.12
C ALA A 106 -5.29 -0.39 -0.68
N LEU A 107 -5.54 0.51 0.28
CA LEU A 107 -5.22 0.25 1.68
C LEU A 107 -6.23 -0.73 2.29
N GLN A 108 -7.50 -0.66 1.90
CA GLN A 108 -8.50 -1.64 2.31
C GLN A 108 -8.10 -3.05 1.85
N GLU A 109 -7.74 -3.23 0.58
CA GLU A 109 -7.28 -4.52 0.05
C GLU A 109 -6.05 -5.06 0.82
N LEU A 110 -5.10 -4.18 1.17
CA LEU A 110 -3.94 -4.56 1.97
C LEU A 110 -4.34 -5.03 3.39
N LEU A 111 -5.24 -4.31 4.04
CA LEU A 111 -5.74 -4.67 5.37
C LEU A 111 -6.53 -5.98 5.35
N GLU A 112 -7.33 -6.22 4.31
CA GLU A 112 -8.02 -7.49 4.09
C GLU A 112 -7.03 -8.63 3.87
N ALA A 113 -5.94 -8.40 3.13
CA ALA A 113 -4.87 -9.38 2.96
C ALA A 113 -4.18 -9.72 4.30
N TYR A 114 -3.92 -8.72 5.16
CA TYR A 114 -3.40 -8.97 6.50
C TYR A 114 -4.38 -9.78 7.36
N ALA A 115 -5.68 -9.49 7.30
CA ALA A 115 -6.68 -10.29 8.00
C ALA A 115 -6.69 -11.74 7.50
N GLY A 116 -6.66 -11.94 6.18
CA GLY A 116 -6.58 -13.26 5.56
C GLY A 116 -5.31 -14.05 5.93
N GLN A 117 -4.18 -13.37 6.15
CA GLN A 117 -2.96 -14.01 6.66
C GLN A 117 -3.13 -14.54 8.08
N VAL A 118 -3.76 -13.76 8.98
CA VAL A 118 -4.05 -14.23 10.35
C VAL A 118 -4.99 -15.42 10.33
N GLU A 119 -5.99 -15.43 9.45
CA GLU A 119 -6.87 -16.59 9.28
C GLU A 119 -6.14 -17.81 8.70
N ALA A 120 -5.18 -17.61 7.80
CA ALA A 120 -4.35 -18.70 7.29
C ALA A 120 -3.53 -19.34 8.42
N LEU A 121 -3.01 -18.54 9.37
CA LEU A 121 -2.31 -19.04 10.55
C LEU A 121 -3.22 -19.89 11.45
N ASP A 122 -4.52 -19.60 11.53
CA ASP A 122 -5.48 -20.47 12.24
C ASP A 122 -5.67 -21.82 11.56
N ARG A 123 -5.56 -21.84 10.23
CA ARG A 123 -5.63 -23.07 9.43
C ARG A 123 -4.30 -23.82 9.39
N GLY A 124 -3.30 -23.40 10.17
CA GLY A 124 -2.00 -24.06 10.28
C GLY A 124 -0.97 -23.62 9.25
N ALA A 125 -1.19 -22.50 8.56
CA ALA A 125 -0.15 -21.89 7.74
C ALA A 125 1.06 -21.52 8.61
N GLN A 126 2.25 -21.55 8.00
CA GLN A 126 3.47 -21.17 8.70
C GLN A 126 3.60 -19.65 8.78
N PRO A 127 4.11 -19.11 9.90
CA PRO A 127 4.41 -17.68 10.03
C PRO A 127 5.34 -17.20 8.92
N MET A 128 4.96 -16.10 8.28
CA MET A 128 5.82 -15.43 7.33
C MET A 128 6.79 -14.54 8.10
N THR A 129 8.07 -14.90 8.10
CA THR A 129 9.14 -14.11 8.73
C THR A 129 10.10 -13.59 7.68
N MET A 130 10.62 -12.40 7.94
CA MET A 130 11.55 -11.70 7.07
C MET A 130 12.60 -11.00 7.93
N ARG A 131 13.84 -11.01 7.47
CA ARG A 131 14.94 -10.25 8.07
C ARG A 131 14.95 -8.85 7.47
N SER A 132 15.39 -7.87 8.26
CA SER A 132 15.56 -6.49 7.79
C SER A 132 16.42 -6.47 6.53
N THR A 133 15.92 -5.79 5.50
CA THR A 133 16.64 -5.55 4.25
C THR A 133 17.32 -4.19 4.33
N GLY A 134 18.63 -4.20 4.58
CA GLY A 134 19.48 -3.01 4.62
C GLY A 134 19.05 -1.89 5.59
N ASN A 135 19.47 -0.66 5.27
CA ASN A 135 19.16 0.56 6.01
C ASN A 135 17.86 1.19 5.54
N ALA A 136 17.16 1.91 6.43
CA ALA A 136 15.93 2.62 6.09
C ALA A 136 16.13 3.63 4.95
N ILE A 137 15.23 3.58 3.95
CA ILE A 137 15.16 4.49 2.81
C ILE A 137 13.95 5.41 3.05
N ARG A 138 14.14 6.72 2.92
CA ARG A 138 13.04 7.69 3.07
C ARG A 138 12.10 7.60 1.86
N PRO A 139 10.82 7.97 2.00
CA PRO A 139 9.90 8.03 0.85
C PRO A 139 10.49 8.85 -0.30
N LEU A 140 10.59 8.23 -1.48
CA LEU A 140 11.14 8.85 -2.70
C LEU A 140 10.10 9.75 -3.38
N VAL A 141 8.91 9.20 -3.62
CA VAL A 141 7.78 9.92 -4.19
C VAL A 141 7.19 10.86 -3.14
N THR A 142 7.10 12.14 -3.45
CA THR A 142 6.54 13.18 -2.57
C THR A 142 5.15 13.63 -2.99
N ALA A 143 4.78 13.41 -4.26
CA ALA A 143 3.43 13.64 -4.75
C ALA A 143 2.41 12.84 -3.93
N GLN A 144 1.27 13.49 -3.66
CA GLN A 144 0.11 12.92 -2.97
C GLN A 144 -1.09 13.05 -3.91
N TRP A 145 -0.97 12.43 -5.08
CA TRP A 145 -1.98 12.50 -6.11
C TRP A 145 -3.06 11.46 -5.91
N SER A 146 -4.27 11.76 -6.39
CA SER A 146 -5.47 10.96 -6.20
C SER A 146 -6.12 10.62 -7.54
N GLN A 147 -7.17 9.80 -7.50
CA GLN A 147 -7.91 9.40 -8.70
C GLN A 147 -9.03 10.37 -9.09
N ASN A 148 -9.34 11.35 -8.23
CA ASN A 148 -10.40 12.33 -8.44
C ASN A 148 -9.82 13.69 -8.86
N ALA A 149 -10.65 14.73 -8.83
CA ALA A 149 -10.23 16.07 -9.17
C ALA A 149 -9.04 16.53 -8.28
N PRO A 150 -8.07 17.25 -8.86
CA PRO A 150 -8.06 17.70 -10.26
C PRO A 150 -7.43 16.71 -11.26
N TYR A 151 -6.88 15.60 -10.79
CA TYR A 151 -6.10 14.66 -11.60
C TYR A 151 -6.91 13.99 -12.72
N ASN A 152 -8.21 13.80 -12.51
CA ASN A 152 -9.10 13.20 -13.50
C ASN A 152 -9.80 14.19 -14.43
N THR A 153 -9.54 15.50 -14.32
CA THR A 153 -10.31 16.53 -15.05
C THR A 153 -10.25 16.40 -16.58
N LEU A 154 -9.16 15.83 -17.13
CA LEU A 154 -9.00 15.61 -18.58
C LEU A 154 -9.41 14.21 -19.05
N LEU A 155 -9.93 13.37 -18.16
CA LEU A 155 -10.43 12.03 -18.51
C LEU A 155 -11.84 12.13 -19.14
N PRO A 156 -12.38 11.05 -19.72
CA PRO A 156 -13.71 11.13 -20.35
C PRO A 156 -14.83 11.34 -19.33
N ILE A 157 -15.87 12.04 -19.78
CA ILE A 157 -17.19 11.99 -19.17
C ILE A 157 -17.86 10.67 -19.57
N LEU A 158 -18.35 9.91 -18.58
CA LEU A 158 -19.02 8.64 -18.79
C LEU A 158 -20.36 8.81 -19.53
N PRO A 159 -20.94 7.73 -20.10
CA PRO A 159 -22.11 7.82 -20.99
C PRO A 159 -23.36 8.51 -20.43
N ASN A 160 -23.47 8.67 -19.10
CA ASN A 160 -24.55 9.46 -18.50
C ASN A 160 -24.41 10.98 -18.72
N GLY A 161 -23.31 11.43 -19.33
CA GLY A 161 -23.07 12.82 -19.70
C GLY A 161 -22.71 13.74 -18.54
N SER A 162 -22.53 13.22 -17.32
CA SER A 162 -22.28 14.05 -16.13
C SER A 162 -21.24 13.52 -15.16
N THR A 163 -20.88 12.23 -15.24
CA THR A 163 -19.90 11.64 -14.33
C THR A 163 -18.51 11.64 -14.97
N GLN A 164 -17.59 12.38 -14.36
CA GLN A 164 -16.17 12.31 -14.67
C GLN A 164 -15.62 10.93 -14.32
N ALA A 165 -14.94 10.26 -15.25
CA ALA A 165 -14.25 9.01 -14.94
C ALA A 165 -13.16 9.26 -13.89
N VAL A 166 -12.95 8.31 -12.98
CA VAL A 166 -11.80 8.35 -12.05
C VAL A 166 -10.52 7.94 -12.80
N ALA A 167 -9.35 8.35 -12.30
CA ALA A 167 -8.09 8.06 -12.98
C ALA A 167 -7.73 6.58 -13.07
N GLY A 168 -8.12 5.79 -12.08
CA GLY A 168 -7.61 4.44 -11.89
C GLY A 168 -6.29 4.45 -11.11
N CYS A 169 -6.12 3.44 -10.25
CA CYS A 169 -4.95 3.29 -9.40
C CYS A 169 -3.65 3.16 -10.21
N VAL A 170 -3.70 2.45 -11.35
CA VAL A 170 -2.55 2.27 -12.25
C VAL A 170 -2.08 3.61 -12.82
N ALA A 171 -2.98 4.41 -13.40
CA ALA A 171 -2.59 5.70 -13.97
C ALA A 171 -2.08 6.67 -12.89
N THR A 172 -2.69 6.66 -11.71
CA THR A 172 -2.27 7.51 -10.58
C THR A 172 -0.89 7.12 -10.06
N ALA A 173 -0.60 5.82 -9.93
CA ALA A 173 0.72 5.32 -9.53
C ALA A 173 1.79 5.65 -10.58
N MET A 174 1.49 5.41 -11.87
CA MET A 174 2.38 5.77 -12.98
C MET A 174 2.70 7.26 -12.99
N ALA A 175 1.67 8.12 -12.87
CA ALA A 175 1.83 9.56 -12.91
C ALA A 175 2.74 10.08 -11.77
N GLN A 176 2.60 9.54 -10.56
CA GLN A 176 3.46 9.90 -9.43
C GLN A 176 4.91 9.44 -9.61
N VAL A 177 5.14 8.24 -10.17
CA VAL A 177 6.49 7.73 -10.48
C VAL A 177 7.15 8.56 -11.60
N LEU A 178 6.39 8.87 -12.65
CA LEU A 178 6.88 9.69 -13.78
C LEU A 178 7.23 11.10 -13.33
N TYR A 179 6.40 11.70 -12.47
CA TYR A 179 6.67 13.02 -11.89
C TYR A 179 7.90 13.02 -10.98
N TYR A 180 8.08 11.99 -10.13
CA TYR A 180 9.30 11.85 -9.31
C TYR A 180 10.57 11.82 -10.18
N TRP A 181 10.56 11.00 -11.23
CA TRP A 181 11.69 10.89 -12.15
C TRP A 181 11.80 12.04 -13.16
N LYS A 182 10.75 12.87 -13.29
CA LYS A 182 10.57 13.84 -14.36
C LYS A 182 10.83 13.24 -15.75
N GLN A 183 10.20 12.10 -16.01
CA GLN A 183 10.35 11.34 -17.27
C GLN A 183 9.04 11.30 -18.07
N PRO A 184 9.10 11.43 -19.41
CA PRO A 184 10.30 11.51 -20.23
C PRO A 184 11.04 12.85 -20.11
N ALA A 185 12.37 12.82 -20.27
CA ALA A 185 13.22 14.01 -20.34
C ALA A 185 13.12 14.77 -21.68
N GLN A 186 12.37 14.22 -22.64
CA GLN A 186 12.09 14.76 -23.97
C GLN A 186 10.59 14.59 -24.23
N VAL A 187 10.11 15.03 -25.40
CA VAL A 187 8.73 14.77 -25.83
C VAL A 187 8.40 13.27 -25.75
N THR A 188 7.17 12.95 -25.33
CA THR A 188 6.63 11.59 -25.45
C THR A 188 6.57 11.16 -26.92
N THR A 189 6.32 9.88 -27.19
CA THR A 189 5.85 9.47 -28.51
C THR A 189 4.33 9.55 -28.59
N THR A 190 3.79 9.48 -29.80
CA THR A 190 2.34 9.39 -30.02
C THR A 190 1.76 8.19 -29.28
N ILE A 191 0.66 8.38 -28.56
CA ILE A 191 -0.11 7.28 -27.95
C ILE A 191 -1.35 7.02 -28.82
N PRO A 192 -1.49 5.82 -29.42
CA PRO A 192 -2.59 5.53 -30.34
C PRO A 192 -3.98 5.73 -29.72
N ALA A 193 -4.95 6.02 -30.58
CA ALA A 193 -6.36 5.97 -30.23
C ALA A 193 -6.78 4.55 -29.83
N TYR A 194 -7.75 4.43 -28.93
CA TYR A 194 -8.38 3.16 -28.60
C TYR A 194 -9.84 3.35 -28.18
N THR A 195 -10.58 2.24 -28.13
CA THR A 195 -11.93 2.22 -27.57
C THR A 195 -11.91 1.32 -26.34
N SER A 196 -12.33 1.85 -25.20
CA SER A 196 -12.43 1.08 -23.96
C SER A 196 -13.40 -0.09 -24.10
N THR A 197 -13.10 -1.20 -23.43
CA THR A 197 -13.90 -2.43 -23.49
C THR A 197 -15.32 -2.23 -22.96
N ASN A 198 -15.46 -1.49 -21.86
CA ASN A 198 -16.77 -1.17 -21.29
C ASN A 198 -17.25 0.19 -21.78
N TYR A 199 -18.56 0.28 -22.02
CA TYR A 199 -19.23 1.50 -22.47
C TYR A 199 -18.76 2.06 -23.83
N SER A 200 -17.82 1.39 -24.50
CA SER A 200 -17.30 1.78 -25.82
C SER A 200 -16.83 3.23 -25.89
N ILE A 201 -16.21 3.73 -24.81
CA ILE A 201 -15.70 5.11 -24.76
C ILE A 201 -14.49 5.19 -25.69
N TYR A 202 -14.61 6.03 -26.73
CA TYR A 202 -13.55 6.31 -27.68
C TYR A 202 -12.58 7.33 -27.10
N MET A 203 -11.31 6.97 -27.05
CA MET A 203 -10.20 7.83 -26.66
C MET A 203 -9.39 8.18 -27.91
N PRO A 204 -9.31 9.47 -28.31
CA PRO A 204 -8.58 9.88 -29.50
C PRO A 204 -7.07 9.72 -29.31
N GLU A 205 -6.32 9.68 -30.40
CA GLU A 205 -4.85 9.66 -30.37
C GLU A 205 -4.30 10.87 -29.60
N LEU A 206 -3.26 10.64 -28.80
CA LEU A 206 -2.54 11.69 -28.09
C LEU A 206 -1.24 11.99 -28.81
N GLU A 207 -1.07 13.27 -29.17
CA GLU A 207 0.14 13.79 -29.78
C GLU A 207 1.34 13.74 -28.82
N PRO A 208 2.58 13.72 -29.34
CA PRO A 208 3.78 13.94 -28.55
C PRO A 208 3.70 15.21 -27.69
N VAL A 209 4.02 15.09 -26.40
CA VAL A 209 4.03 16.23 -25.48
C VAL A 209 5.33 16.32 -24.71
N ASP A 210 5.83 17.54 -24.55
CA ASP A 210 6.86 17.87 -23.56
C ASP A 210 6.15 18.27 -22.25
N PHE A 211 6.41 17.53 -21.18
CA PHE A 211 5.76 17.81 -19.89
C PHE A 211 6.51 18.92 -19.17
N ASN A 212 5.78 19.98 -18.79
CA ASN A 212 6.31 21.00 -17.91
C ASN A 212 6.30 20.48 -16.46
N TRP A 213 7.32 19.70 -16.12
CA TRP A 213 7.47 19.11 -14.79
C TRP A 213 7.50 20.15 -13.66
N ASP A 214 8.06 21.33 -13.93
CA ASP A 214 8.21 22.40 -12.93
C ASP A 214 6.91 23.17 -12.68
N ALA A 215 5.91 23.04 -13.57
CA ALA A 215 4.56 23.53 -13.30
C ALA A 215 3.76 22.60 -12.37
N MET A 216 4.14 21.33 -12.26
CA MET A 216 3.45 20.36 -11.41
C MET A 216 3.84 20.54 -9.94
N GLN A 217 2.95 20.14 -9.03
CA GLN A 217 3.09 20.27 -7.58
C GLN A 217 2.81 18.94 -6.89
N ASP A 218 3.33 18.78 -5.68
CA ASP A 218 3.14 17.56 -4.90
C ASP A 218 1.69 17.38 -4.43
N THR A 219 0.96 18.49 -4.25
CA THR A 219 -0.41 18.50 -3.73
C THR A 219 -1.25 19.56 -4.42
N TYR A 220 -2.54 19.30 -4.54
CA TYR A 220 -3.52 20.23 -5.11
C TYR A 220 -4.77 20.30 -4.24
N LEU A 221 -5.49 21.41 -4.31
CA LEU A 221 -6.85 21.48 -3.78
C LEU A 221 -7.79 20.71 -4.71
N ASN A 222 -8.73 19.95 -4.16
CA ASN A 222 -9.66 19.13 -4.95
C ASN A 222 -10.54 19.95 -5.92
N ASN A 223 -10.71 21.26 -5.68
CA ASN A 223 -11.47 22.16 -6.53
C ASN A 223 -10.62 22.98 -7.51
N ASP A 224 -9.30 22.80 -7.53
CA ASP A 224 -8.41 23.48 -8.45
C ASP A 224 -8.35 22.74 -9.79
N THR A 225 -9.42 22.78 -10.58
CA THR A 225 -9.52 22.04 -11.85
C THR A 225 -9.06 22.83 -13.07
N GLU A 226 -8.65 24.09 -12.89
CA GLU A 226 -8.41 25.04 -14.00
C GLU A 226 -7.02 25.67 -13.96
N SER A 227 -6.28 25.60 -12.84
CA SER A 227 -4.92 26.16 -12.80
C SER A 227 -4.01 25.42 -13.78
N GLU A 228 -3.01 26.14 -14.30
CA GLU A 228 -1.99 25.54 -15.19
C GLU A 228 -1.31 24.35 -14.52
N ALA A 229 -1.01 24.46 -13.23
CA ALA A 229 -0.38 23.41 -12.45
C ALA A 229 -1.28 22.17 -12.35
N ALA A 230 -2.57 22.34 -12.10
CA ALA A 230 -3.51 21.23 -11.99
C ALA A 230 -3.76 20.56 -13.34
N LEU A 231 -3.91 21.35 -14.42
CA LEU A 231 -4.05 20.82 -15.77
C LEU A 231 -2.79 20.10 -16.25
N ALA A 232 -1.60 20.50 -15.79
CA ALA A 232 -0.36 19.75 -16.05
C ALA A 232 -0.40 18.34 -15.43
N ALA A 233 -0.79 18.22 -14.16
CA ALA A 233 -0.93 16.92 -13.49
C ALA A 233 -2.06 16.07 -14.10
N ALA A 234 -3.19 16.69 -14.45
CA ALA A 234 -4.29 16.03 -15.14
C ALA A 234 -3.88 15.53 -16.53
N ARG A 235 -3.05 16.29 -17.27
CA ARG A 235 -2.52 15.86 -18.57
C ARG A 235 -1.60 14.65 -18.42
N LEU A 236 -0.69 14.66 -17.45
CA LEU A 236 0.14 13.48 -17.17
C LEU A 236 -0.71 12.26 -16.83
N THR A 237 -1.76 12.45 -16.03
CA THR A 237 -2.70 11.39 -15.64
C THR A 237 -3.45 10.82 -16.85
N LEU A 238 -3.92 11.67 -17.77
CA LEU A 238 -4.53 11.25 -19.04
C LEU A 238 -3.58 10.40 -19.88
N TYR A 239 -2.33 10.85 -20.04
CA TYR A 239 -1.33 10.09 -20.82
C TYR A 239 -1.02 8.75 -20.17
N CYS A 240 -0.90 8.70 -18.84
CA CYS A 240 -0.73 7.45 -18.11
C CYS A 240 -1.92 6.51 -18.37
N ALA A 241 -3.16 6.98 -18.19
CA ALA A 241 -4.35 6.17 -18.39
C ALA A 241 -4.46 5.62 -19.83
N GLN A 242 -4.24 6.46 -20.84
CA GLN A 242 -4.34 6.05 -22.23
C GLN A 242 -3.18 5.12 -22.66
N SER A 243 -1.97 5.31 -22.12
CA SER A 243 -0.81 4.47 -22.43
C SER A 243 -1.01 3.00 -22.05
N VAL A 244 -1.87 2.72 -21.06
CA VAL A 244 -2.25 1.38 -20.60
C VAL A 244 -3.68 0.99 -21.01
N GLN A 245 -4.26 1.72 -21.97
CA GLN A 245 -5.61 1.48 -22.50
C GLN A 245 -6.67 1.35 -21.40
N MET A 246 -6.67 2.30 -20.45
CA MET A 246 -7.56 2.31 -19.29
C MET A 246 -9.02 2.01 -19.65
N ASN A 247 -9.64 1.12 -18.89
CA ASN A 247 -11.06 0.81 -19.00
C ASN A 247 -11.83 1.60 -17.93
N PHE A 248 -12.55 2.64 -18.35
CA PHE A 248 -13.27 3.56 -17.46
C PHE A 248 -14.65 3.03 -17.07
N LEU A 249 -14.97 3.03 -15.77
CA LEU A 249 -16.23 2.58 -15.20
C LEU A 249 -16.83 3.62 -14.24
N TYR A 250 -18.09 3.44 -13.85
CA TYR A 250 -18.70 4.27 -12.82
C TYR A 250 -18.05 3.98 -11.46
N GLY A 251 -17.30 4.96 -10.94
CA GLY A 251 -16.66 4.86 -9.62
C GLY A 251 -15.36 4.03 -9.58
N SER A 252 -14.89 3.49 -10.70
CA SER A 252 -13.62 2.75 -10.79
C SER A 252 -13.04 2.87 -12.20
N SER A 253 -11.74 2.66 -12.36
CA SER A 253 -11.08 2.55 -13.67
C SER A 253 -9.90 1.60 -13.57
N GLY A 254 -9.81 0.67 -14.51
CA GLY A 254 -8.88 -0.47 -14.42
C GLY A 254 -7.99 -0.63 -15.64
N ALA A 255 -6.73 -0.98 -15.39
CA ALA A 255 -5.74 -1.40 -16.36
C ALA A 255 -4.88 -2.53 -15.77
N LYS A 256 -4.17 -3.29 -16.60
CA LYS A 256 -3.32 -4.38 -16.09
C LYS A 256 -1.93 -3.85 -15.76
N ALA A 257 -1.40 -4.27 -14.61
CA ALA A 257 -0.02 -3.94 -14.23
C ALA A 257 1.02 -4.44 -15.25
N SER A 258 0.72 -5.54 -15.97
CA SER A 258 1.56 -6.08 -17.05
C SER A 258 1.72 -5.14 -18.25
N ASP A 259 0.83 -4.15 -18.41
CA ASP A 259 0.89 -3.21 -19.54
C ASP A 259 1.82 -2.03 -19.23
N ILE A 260 2.12 -1.77 -17.95
CA ILE A 260 2.96 -0.66 -17.48
C ILE A 260 4.36 -0.68 -18.10
N PRO A 261 5.12 -1.79 -18.11
CA PRO A 261 6.50 -1.75 -18.62
C PRO A 261 6.58 -1.42 -20.11
N THR A 262 5.64 -1.95 -20.90
CA THR A 262 5.51 -1.63 -22.33
C THR A 262 5.15 -0.16 -22.52
N ALA A 263 4.21 0.37 -21.71
CA ALA A 263 3.83 1.78 -21.77
C ALA A 263 5.00 2.72 -21.41
N LEU A 264 5.71 2.44 -20.30
CA LEU A 264 6.86 3.20 -19.84
C LEU A 264 7.99 3.24 -20.88
N SER A 265 8.33 2.09 -21.45
CA SER A 265 9.42 2.00 -22.44
C SER A 265 9.05 2.57 -23.80
N THR A 266 7.79 2.45 -24.22
CA THR A 266 7.34 2.95 -25.54
C THR A 266 7.11 4.46 -25.53
N TYR A 267 6.41 4.98 -24.52
CA TYR A 267 5.88 6.35 -24.56
C TYR A 267 6.61 7.33 -23.64
N PHE A 268 7.25 6.84 -22.58
CA PHE A 268 7.81 7.68 -21.51
C PHE A 268 9.33 7.56 -21.36
N GLY A 269 10.02 6.93 -22.31
CA GLY A 269 11.48 6.94 -22.39
C GLY A 269 12.21 6.05 -21.38
N PHE A 270 11.49 5.14 -20.70
CA PHE A 270 12.13 4.16 -19.83
C PHE A 270 12.87 3.08 -20.64
N LYS A 271 13.80 2.39 -20.00
CA LYS A 271 14.56 1.32 -20.66
C LYS A 271 13.62 0.20 -21.12
N ALA A 272 13.89 -0.37 -22.29
CA ALA A 272 13.19 -1.55 -22.79
C ALA A 272 13.33 -2.79 -21.87
N SER A 273 14.27 -2.76 -20.91
CA SER A 273 14.42 -3.78 -19.87
C SER A 273 13.45 -3.63 -18.70
N SER A 274 12.62 -2.59 -18.66
CA SER A 274 11.53 -2.48 -17.67
C SER A 274 10.60 -3.70 -17.81
N HIS A 275 10.22 -4.30 -16.69
CA HIS A 275 9.43 -5.52 -16.66
C HIS A 275 8.53 -5.57 -15.42
N CYS A 276 7.57 -6.49 -15.43
CA CYS A 276 6.69 -6.76 -14.29
C CYS A 276 7.17 -8.03 -13.60
N GLU A 277 7.36 -7.96 -12.29
CA GLU A 277 7.72 -9.10 -11.45
C GLU A 277 6.54 -9.53 -10.59
N TYR A 278 6.46 -10.84 -10.34
CA TYR A 278 5.31 -11.47 -9.68
C TYR A 278 5.71 -12.08 -8.35
N ARG A 279 4.96 -11.76 -7.28
CA ARG A 279 5.25 -12.17 -5.90
C ARG A 279 5.43 -13.68 -5.75
N GLU A 280 4.66 -14.48 -6.47
CA GLU A 280 4.69 -15.95 -6.44
C GLU A 280 6.02 -16.56 -6.91
N ASN A 281 6.83 -15.81 -7.66
CA ASN A 281 8.14 -16.26 -8.13
C ASN A 281 9.24 -16.16 -7.06
N TYR A 282 8.92 -15.58 -5.90
CA TYR A 282 9.91 -15.25 -4.87
C TYR A 282 9.58 -15.91 -3.53
N THR A 283 10.64 -16.22 -2.79
CA THR A 283 10.50 -16.39 -1.33
C THR A 283 10.17 -15.05 -0.68
N THR A 284 9.66 -15.04 0.56
CA THR A 284 9.40 -13.80 1.29
C THR A 284 10.64 -12.90 1.38
N GLN A 285 11.80 -13.48 1.73
CA GLN A 285 13.03 -12.72 1.80
C GLN A 285 13.47 -12.23 0.41
N GLY A 286 13.43 -13.10 -0.60
CA GLY A 286 13.84 -12.73 -1.95
C GLY A 286 13.00 -11.58 -2.55
N TRP A 287 11.70 -11.57 -2.28
CA TRP A 287 10.81 -10.47 -2.70
C TRP A 287 11.16 -9.14 -2.03
N ALA A 288 11.47 -9.20 -0.73
CA ALA A 288 11.83 -8.01 0.02
C ALA A 288 13.22 -7.48 -0.35
N ASP A 289 14.19 -8.38 -0.60
CA ASP A 289 15.51 -8.01 -1.10
C ASP A 289 15.40 -7.36 -2.48
N TYR A 290 14.55 -7.91 -3.36
CA TYR A 290 14.28 -7.32 -4.68
C TYR A 290 13.74 -5.89 -4.57
N ILE A 291 12.65 -5.68 -3.82
CA ILE A 291 12.05 -4.35 -3.62
C ILE A 291 13.07 -3.39 -2.98
N TYR A 292 13.84 -3.86 -1.99
CA TYR A 292 14.84 -3.03 -1.32
C TYR A 292 15.92 -2.54 -2.29
N ASN A 293 16.42 -3.43 -3.15
CA ASN A 293 17.48 -3.09 -4.10
C ASN A 293 16.99 -2.06 -5.12
N GLU A 294 15.77 -2.21 -5.65
CA GLU A 294 15.16 -1.20 -6.53
C GLU A 294 15.06 0.17 -5.84
N LEU A 295 14.57 0.22 -4.59
CA LEU A 295 14.48 1.47 -3.83
C LEU A 295 15.84 2.07 -3.47
N ALA A 296 16.87 1.23 -3.29
CA ALA A 296 18.22 1.67 -2.92
C ALA A 296 18.98 2.29 -4.10
N GLU A 297 18.62 1.91 -5.33
CA GLU A 297 19.16 2.50 -6.56
C GLU A 297 18.57 3.89 -6.88
N GLY A 298 17.43 4.22 -6.25
CA GLY A 298 16.78 5.53 -6.30
C GLY A 298 15.65 5.62 -7.29
#